data_AF-A0A519TTT4-F1
#
_entry.id   AF-A0A519TTT4-F1
#
_cell.length_a   1.000
_cell.length_b   1.000
_cell.length_c   1.000
_cell.angle_alpha   90.00
_cell.angle_beta   90.00
_cell.angle_gamma   90.00
#
_symmetry.space_group_name_H-M   'P 1'
#
loop_
_entity.id
_entity.type
_entity.pdbx_description
1 polymer ?
#
loop_
_entity_poly.entity_id
_entity_poly.type
_entity_poly.pdbx_seq_one_letter_code
_entity_poly.pdbx_strand_id
1 'polypeptide(L)'
;MKQLPYLILQSILLLLITVTGSCQSSSSFPGVYAGVRLSLNPLGGGMNRSDEVILFRSNKTFNDQLNKKDWKTAVRGKYEIKGSKVILSYTNGDKGDLDITKGGNLDAGTYVMFKMELNNKVPKGAYEFKFISGAGGISTGTTYVGTSSRRELIFDGAGNFTTDRQSTTVIAGDNIGGGTNTKSDGGGKYTLKDGVLELNYDNGTRTTHSFFASAGDGKAKAMAVIDGSFYFMNDESEESNRLSSNTKLPTAKEIFTQLRKSYGGKALDDVKRYTVNAEFNGIKLISYNDLEGKRFRNEMYQNGKLIVVEQIGEDGGWQWTQGKKASVNKDRLMVVKYNDHIGVLGLRDEFASAFSKGVVKATSNGYSVNFQVDGNRFEYVLDRNYIILSDNYQIGASKQANTYSNNKTIDGIKMPFKTIATDGKTKVTITYRDMDINGPLKTDWKELR
;
A
#
# COMPACT_ATOMS: atom_id res chain seq x y z
N MET A 1 -52.73 59.05 -40.81
CA MET A 1 -51.66 59.08 -39.79
C MET A 1 -51.74 57.76 -39.03
N LYS A 2 -51.15 56.68 -39.56
CA LYS A 2 -49.75 56.24 -39.34
C LYS A 2 -49.47 55.80 -37.89
N GLN A 3 -50.19 54.79 -37.44
CA GLN A 3 -49.79 53.90 -36.34
C GLN A 3 -49.41 52.54 -36.92
N LEU A 4 -48.19 52.45 -37.46
CA LEU A 4 -47.43 51.24 -37.81
C LEU A 4 -46.16 51.80 -38.48
N PRO A 5 -45.01 51.93 -37.77
CA PRO A 5 -43.97 50.90 -37.90
C PRO A 5 -42.92 50.92 -36.75
N TYR A 6 -43.31 50.90 -35.47
CA TYR A 6 -42.31 50.91 -34.37
C TYR A 6 -42.22 49.63 -33.53
N LEU A 7 -43.12 48.66 -33.72
CA LEU A 7 -43.08 47.38 -32.98
C LEU A 7 -42.30 46.26 -33.68
N ILE A 8 -42.09 46.36 -35.00
CA ILE A 8 -41.29 45.37 -35.75
C ILE A 8 -39.78 45.66 -35.65
N LEU A 9 -39.37 46.92 -35.46
CA LEU A 9 -37.95 47.27 -35.31
C LEU A 9 -37.39 46.95 -33.90
N GLN A 10 -38.24 46.93 -32.87
CA GLN A 10 -37.83 46.51 -31.52
C GLN A 10 -37.83 44.98 -31.33
N SER A 11 -38.49 44.24 -32.22
CA SER A 11 -38.51 42.77 -32.18
C SER A 11 -37.31 42.13 -32.88
N ILE A 12 -36.61 42.86 -33.75
CA ILE A 12 -35.40 42.38 -34.45
C ILE A 12 -34.11 42.74 -33.69
N LEU A 13 -34.14 43.75 -32.81
CA LEU A 13 -32.98 44.10 -31.97
C LEU A 13 -32.84 43.23 -30.70
N LEU A 14 -33.87 42.42 -30.36
CA LEU A 14 -33.82 41.48 -29.23
C LEU A 14 -33.42 40.05 -29.62
N LEU A 15 -33.14 39.79 -30.91
CA LEU A 15 -32.82 38.44 -31.41
C LEU A 15 -31.37 38.30 -31.92
N LEU A 16 -30.43 39.04 -31.34
CA LEU A 16 -29.01 38.98 -31.74
C LEU A 16 -28.01 38.99 -30.57
N ILE A 17 -28.45 38.77 -29.33
CA ILE A 17 -27.54 38.56 -28.19
C ILE A 17 -28.01 37.35 -27.36
N THR A 18 -28.09 36.19 -28.00
CA THR A 18 -28.12 34.88 -27.31
C THR A 18 -27.01 33.98 -27.83
N VAL A 19 -25.81 34.55 -27.93
CA VAL A 19 -24.57 33.78 -27.78
C VAL A 19 -23.66 34.54 -26.83
N THR A 20 -24.13 34.80 -25.60
CA THR A 20 -23.20 34.78 -24.47
C THR A 20 -22.95 33.31 -24.16
N GLY A 21 -22.22 32.65 -25.05
CA GLY A 21 -21.33 31.59 -24.60
C GLY A 21 -20.55 32.23 -23.48
N SER A 22 -20.77 31.73 -22.26
CA SER A 22 -20.14 32.17 -21.04
C SER A 22 -18.63 32.21 -21.27
N CYS A 23 -18.15 33.38 -21.70
CA CYS A 23 -16.76 33.74 -21.71
C CYS A 23 -16.45 33.97 -20.24
N GLN A 24 -16.30 32.86 -19.50
CA GLN A 24 -15.62 32.88 -18.21
C GLN A 24 -14.31 33.63 -18.47
N SER A 25 -14.20 34.80 -17.85
CA SER A 25 -13.05 35.67 -17.99
C SER A 25 -11.78 34.83 -17.82
N SER A 26 -10.95 34.81 -18.85
CA SER A 26 -9.73 34.02 -18.91
C SER A 26 -8.65 34.42 -17.87
N SER A 27 -8.99 35.32 -16.94
CA SER A 27 -8.17 35.80 -15.81
C SER A 27 -8.29 34.94 -14.54
N SER A 28 -9.36 34.15 -14.37
CA SER A 28 -9.51 33.29 -13.17
C SER A 28 -8.91 31.90 -13.35
N PHE A 29 -8.57 31.50 -14.58
CA PHE A 29 -8.04 30.17 -14.87
C PHE A 29 -6.59 29.93 -14.40
N PRO A 30 -5.64 30.88 -14.55
CA PRO A 30 -4.28 30.67 -14.06
C PRO A 30 -4.24 30.24 -12.59
N GLY A 31 -3.32 29.34 -12.27
CA GLY A 31 -3.26 28.70 -10.96
C GLY A 31 -2.57 27.33 -11.02
N VAL A 32 -2.46 26.70 -9.86
CA VAL A 32 -1.96 25.33 -9.75
C VAL A 32 -3.14 24.39 -9.66
N TYR A 33 -3.10 23.35 -10.46
CA TYR A 33 -4.08 22.28 -10.48
C TYR A 33 -3.39 20.98 -10.17
N ALA A 34 -3.96 20.18 -9.29
CA ALA A 34 -3.32 18.97 -8.84
C ALA A 34 -4.32 17.85 -8.56
N GLY A 35 -3.96 16.64 -8.98
CA GLY A 35 -4.79 15.46 -8.84
C GLY A 35 -3.96 14.21 -8.72
N VAL A 36 -4.62 13.10 -8.39
CA VAL A 36 -3.98 11.80 -8.25
C VAL A 36 -4.48 10.90 -9.37
N ARG A 37 -3.59 10.57 -10.31
CA ARG A 37 -3.85 9.55 -11.31
C ARG A 37 -3.49 8.19 -10.74
N LEU A 38 -4.47 7.31 -10.72
CA LEU A 38 -4.25 5.90 -10.44
C LEU A 38 -4.16 5.16 -11.77
N SER A 39 -3.00 4.60 -12.06
CA SER A 39 -2.80 3.77 -13.26
C SER A 39 -2.64 2.31 -12.85
N LEU A 40 -3.21 1.40 -13.63
CA LEU A 40 -2.82 0.00 -13.53
C LEU A 40 -1.35 -0.08 -13.91
N ASN A 41 -0.52 -0.69 -13.06
CA ASN A 41 0.87 -0.90 -13.42
C ASN A 41 0.89 -1.81 -14.67
N PRO A 42 1.46 -1.37 -15.83
CA PRO A 42 1.56 -2.20 -17.03
C PRO A 42 2.36 -3.49 -16.81
N LEU A 43 3.04 -3.58 -15.67
CA LEU A 43 3.90 -4.66 -15.21
C LEU A 43 3.23 -5.60 -14.17
N GLY A 44 1.95 -5.37 -13.86
CA GLY A 44 1.13 -6.16 -12.94
C GLY A 44 1.46 -5.91 -11.46
N GLY A 45 0.59 -6.30 -10.54
CA GLY A 45 0.89 -6.32 -9.09
C GLY A 45 0.29 -5.20 -8.23
N GLY A 46 -0.42 -4.22 -8.78
CA GLY A 46 -1.11 -3.18 -8.01
C GLY A 46 -1.44 -1.93 -8.83
N MET A 47 -2.00 -0.91 -8.18
CA MET A 47 -2.25 0.42 -8.76
C MET A 47 -1.04 1.32 -8.51
N ASN A 48 -0.49 1.93 -9.56
CA ASN A 48 0.49 2.99 -9.46
C ASN A 48 -0.21 4.31 -9.15
N ARG A 49 0.29 5.03 -8.15
CA ARG A 49 -0.09 6.41 -7.88
C ARG A 49 0.87 7.35 -8.61
N SER A 50 0.33 8.22 -9.45
CA SER A 50 1.05 9.34 -10.06
C SER A 50 0.35 10.63 -9.64
N ASP A 51 1.07 11.51 -8.95
CA ASP A 51 0.56 12.84 -8.64
C ASP A 51 0.81 13.73 -9.85
N GLU A 52 -0.26 14.29 -10.40
CA GLU A 52 -0.25 15.11 -11.59
C GLU A 52 -0.49 16.55 -11.14
N VAL A 53 0.45 17.44 -11.44
CA VAL A 53 0.37 18.84 -11.03
C VAL A 53 0.77 19.75 -12.18
N ILE A 54 -0.06 20.74 -12.48
CA ILE A 54 0.21 21.71 -13.53
C ILE A 54 0.06 23.13 -12.98
N LEU A 55 1.09 23.94 -13.14
CA LEU A 55 1.08 25.38 -12.96
C LEU A 55 0.73 26.06 -14.28
N PHE A 56 -0.46 26.65 -14.37
CA PHE A 56 -0.89 27.49 -15.50
C PHE A 56 -0.61 28.96 -15.22
N ARG A 57 0.08 29.63 -16.15
CA ARG A 57 0.44 31.04 -16.03
C ARG A 57 -0.43 31.93 -16.92
N SER A 58 -0.61 33.18 -16.51
CA SER A 58 -1.38 34.19 -17.25
C SER A 58 -0.91 34.41 -18.69
N ASN A 59 0.39 34.26 -18.95
CA ASN A 59 1.00 34.36 -20.28
C ASN A 59 0.77 33.13 -21.19
N LYS A 60 -0.15 32.24 -20.83
CA LYS A 60 -0.52 31.02 -21.58
C LYS A 60 0.60 29.96 -21.67
N THR A 61 1.59 30.03 -20.79
CA THR A 61 2.57 28.94 -20.59
C THR A 61 2.18 28.07 -19.40
N PHE A 62 2.67 26.85 -19.36
CA PHE A 62 2.52 25.98 -18.20
C PHE A 62 3.83 25.27 -17.82
N ASN A 63 3.87 24.75 -16.59
CA ASN A 63 4.92 23.87 -16.08
C ASN A 63 4.30 22.74 -15.25
N ASP A 64 4.76 21.52 -15.46
CA ASP A 64 4.37 20.32 -14.72
C ASP A 64 5.50 19.76 -13.82
N GLN A 65 6.68 20.41 -13.83
CA GLN A 65 7.86 19.99 -13.06
C GLN A 65 8.11 20.91 -11.86
N LEU A 66 7.23 20.82 -10.85
CA LEU A 66 7.26 21.70 -9.68
C LEU A 66 8.34 21.33 -8.63
N ASN A 67 9.01 20.20 -8.81
CA ASN A 67 10.15 19.76 -8.00
C ASN A 67 11.50 20.36 -8.43
N LYS A 68 11.55 21.09 -9.55
CA LYS A 68 12.79 21.68 -10.07
C LYS A 68 13.03 23.06 -9.46
N LYS A 69 14.28 23.44 -9.23
CA LYS A 69 14.62 24.74 -8.61
C LYS A 69 14.08 25.94 -9.40
N ASP A 70 14.01 25.81 -10.71
CA ASP A 70 13.52 26.82 -11.66
C ASP A 70 12.01 26.68 -11.97
N TRP A 71 11.24 25.94 -11.17
CA TRP A 71 9.83 25.63 -11.42
C TRP A 71 8.96 26.88 -11.70
N LYS A 72 9.30 28.03 -11.10
CA LYS A 72 8.58 29.29 -11.31
C LYS A 72 8.68 29.80 -12.74
N THR A 73 9.84 29.64 -13.36
CA THR A 73 10.18 30.23 -14.66
C THR A 73 10.23 29.22 -15.80
N ALA A 74 10.42 27.93 -15.49
CA ALA A 74 10.47 26.86 -16.48
C ALA A 74 9.17 26.81 -17.32
N VAL A 75 9.33 26.65 -18.63
CA VAL A 75 8.22 26.53 -19.59
C VAL A 75 8.28 25.15 -20.21
N ARG A 76 7.26 24.33 -19.95
CA ARG A 76 7.12 22.98 -20.51
C ARG A 76 6.25 22.96 -21.76
N GLY A 77 5.44 24.00 -21.93
CA GLY A 77 4.56 24.14 -23.08
C GLY A 77 3.69 25.38 -23.00
N LYS A 78 2.77 25.48 -23.95
CA LYS A 78 1.71 26.48 -24.01
C LYS A 78 0.35 25.81 -23.88
N TYR A 79 -0.61 26.54 -23.36
CA TYR A 79 -1.99 26.07 -23.29
C TYR A 79 -2.97 27.04 -23.92
N GLU A 80 -4.06 26.51 -24.44
CA GLU A 80 -5.18 27.26 -24.99
C GLU A 80 -6.48 26.78 -24.35
N ILE A 81 -7.44 27.69 -24.12
CA ILE A 81 -8.77 27.33 -23.62
C ILE A 81 -9.74 27.46 -24.77
N LYS A 82 -10.44 26.38 -25.13
CA LYS A 82 -11.49 26.35 -26.16
C LYS A 82 -12.78 25.81 -25.55
N GLY A 83 -13.74 26.70 -25.29
CA GLY A 83 -14.96 26.33 -24.58
C GLY A 83 -14.64 25.77 -23.20
N SER A 84 -15.11 24.55 -22.92
CA SER A 84 -14.81 23.82 -21.68
C SER A 84 -13.52 23.00 -21.75
N LYS A 85 -12.67 23.13 -22.77
CA LYS A 85 -11.42 22.37 -22.90
C LYS A 85 -10.19 23.22 -22.69
N VAL A 86 -9.20 22.65 -22.01
CA VAL A 86 -7.82 23.14 -21.92
C VAL A 86 -6.96 22.26 -22.81
N ILE A 87 -6.37 22.83 -23.86
CA ILE A 87 -5.51 22.13 -24.80
C ILE A 87 -4.07 22.45 -24.43
N LEU A 88 -3.29 21.42 -24.14
CA LEU A 88 -1.86 21.51 -23.82
C LEU A 88 -1.04 21.20 -25.07
N SER A 89 -0.03 22.02 -25.33
CA SER A 89 0.98 21.81 -26.37
C SER A 89 2.35 21.89 -25.73
N TYR A 90 3.00 20.74 -25.57
CA TYR A 90 4.33 20.64 -24.98
C TYR A 90 5.41 21.04 -25.98
N THR A 91 6.53 21.55 -25.48
CA THR A 91 7.66 21.97 -26.33
C THR A 91 8.32 20.81 -27.07
N ASN A 92 8.14 19.57 -26.60
CA ASN A 92 8.62 18.36 -27.27
C ASN A 92 7.67 17.84 -28.38
N GLY A 93 6.55 18.54 -28.64
CA GLY A 93 5.56 18.17 -29.65
C GLY A 93 4.36 17.39 -29.11
N ASP A 94 4.40 16.92 -27.86
CA ASP A 94 3.27 16.20 -27.24
C ASP A 94 2.06 17.12 -27.06
N LYS A 95 0.87 16.51 -27.08
CA LYS A 95 -0.40 17.20 -26.88
C LYS A 95 -1.22 16.49 -25.83
N GLY A 96 -2.03 17.26 -25.10
CA GLY A 96 -3.01 16.73 -24.17
C GLY A 96 -4.22 17.64 -24.11
N ASP A 97 -5.34 17.12 -23.62
CA ASP A 97 -6.52 17.89 -23.33
C ASP A 97 -7.11 17.54 -21.96
N LEU A 98 -7.70 18.55 -21.32
CA LEU A 98 -8.38 18.45 -20.03
C LEU A 98 -9.72 19.18 -20.14
N ASP A 99 -10.74 18.66 -19.47
CA ASP A 99 -12.06 19.28 -19.44
C ASP A 99 -12.23 20.15 -18.17
N ILE A 100 -12.69 21.38 -18.33
CA ILE A 100 -13.02 22.30 -17.23
C ILE A 100 -14.39 21.90 -16.69
N THR A 101 -14.42 21.43 -15.45
CA THR A 101 -15.65 21.10 -14.73
C THR A 101 -16.43 22.35 -14.36
N LYS A 102 -17.73 22.21 -14.05
CA LYS A 102 -18.58 23.34 -13.59
C LYS A 102 -18.04 24.04 -12.33
N GLY A 103 -17.28 23.33 -11.49
CA GLY A 103 -16.65 23.87 -10.28
C GLY A 103 -15.28 24.53 -10.53
N GLY A 104 -14.82 24.59 -11.78
CA GLY A 104 -13.51 25.18 -12.12
C GLY A 104 -12.30 24.26 -11.88
N ASN A 105 -12.51 23.01 -11.45
CA ASN A 105 -11.50 21.93 -11.45
C ASN A 105 -11.31 21.37 -12.87
N LEU A 106 -10.27 20.56 -13.09
CA LEU A 106 -10.02 19.91 -14.36
C LEU A 106 -10.31 18.41 -14.29
N ASP A 107 -11.01 17.88 -15.27
CA ASP A 107 -11.22 16.45 -15.49
C ASP A 107 -10.22 15.97 -16.55
N ALA A 108 -9.44 14.96 -16.17
CA ALA A 108 -8.44 14.31 -17.02
C ALA A 108 -8.91 12.93 -17.52
N GLY A 109 -10.22 12.69 -17.51
CA GLY A 109 -10.91 11.48 -17.94
C GLY A 109 -10.89 10.35 -16.91
N THR A 110 -9.74 10.08 -16.31
CA THR A 110 -9.56 8.99 -15.31
C THR A 110 -9.35 9.49 -13.88
N TYR A 111 -9.19 10.80 -13.69
CA TYR A 111 -8.98 11.46 -12.41
C TYR A 111 -9.35 12.94 -12.53
N VAL A 112 -9.58 13.58 -11.38
CA VAL A 112 -9.88 15.01 -11.28
C VAL A 112 -8.68 15.75 -10.67
N MET A 113 -8.35 16.90 -11.24
CA MET A 113 -7.35 17.83 -10.72
C MET A 113 -8.05 19.02 -10.06
N PHE A 114 -7.85 19.13 -8.74
CA PHE A 114 -8.39 20.21 -7.94
C PHE A 114 -7.56 21.47 -8.11
N LYS A 115 -8.23 22.61 -8.16
CA LYS A 115 -7.54 23.90 -8.13
C LYS A 115 -7.00 24.17 -6.72
N MET A 116 -5.73 24.57 -6.62
CA MET A 116 -5.08 24.97 -5.38
C MET A 116 -5.19 26.48 -5.18
N GLU A 117 -5.38 26.91 -3.93
CA GLU A 117 -5.41 28.32 -3.55
C GLU A 117 -3.98 28.87 -3.40
N LEU A 118 -3.78 30.13 -3.78
CA LEU A 118 -2.48 30.82 -3.80
C LEU A 118 -2.37 31.88 -2.69
N ASN A 119 -3.13 31.77 -1.61
CA ASN A 119 -3.29 32.83 -0.62
C ASN A 119 -2.09 33.03 0.34
N ASN A 120 -0.91 32.48 0.01
CA ASN A 120 0.31 32.53 0.82
C ASN A 120 0.12 32.11 2.29
N LYS A 121 -0.93 31.32 2.58
CA LYS A 121 -1.16 30.73 3.90
C LYS A 121 -1.02 29.22 3.80
N VAL A 122 -0.36 28.65 4.81
CA VAL A 122 -0.38 27.21 5.05
C VAL A 122 -1.54 26.94 6.00
N PRO A 123 -2.62 26.25 5.59
CA PRO A 123 -3.66 25.89 6.54
C PRO A 123 -3.07 25.04 7.68
N LYS A 124 -3.57 25.24 8.90
CA LYS A 124 -3.15 24.43 10.05
C LYS A 124 -3.56 22.98 9.77
N GLY A 125 -2.67 22.03 10.06
CA GLY A 125 -3.00 20.62 9.98
C GLY A 125 -1.79 19.72 9.73
N ALA A 126 -2.03 18.42 9.87
CA ALA A 126 -1.07 17.37 9.52
C ALA A 126 -1.27 16.96 8.06
N TYR A 127 -0.28 17.29 7.22
CA TYR A 127 -0.27 16.97 5.80
C TYR A 127 0.48 15.68 5.58
N GLU A 128 -0.23 14.66 5.13
CA GLU A 128 0.34 13.35 4.85
C GLU A 128 0.53 13.14 3.35
N PHE A 129 1.79 12.97 2.95
CA PHE A 129 2.11 12.40 1.65
C PHE A 129 2.21 10.90 1.77
N LYS A 130 1.32 10.23 1.05
CA LYS A 130 1.30 8.78 0.88
C LYS A 130 1.85 8.46 -0.50
N PHE A 131 3.14 8.18 -0.59
CA PHE A 131 3.69 7.55 -1.78
C PHE A 131 3.34 6.07 -1.75
N ILE A 132 2.80 5.55 -2.85
CA ILE A 132 2.65 4.11 -3.07
C ILE A 132 3.22 3.84 -4.45
N SER A 133 4.42 3.27 -4.51
CA SER A 133 4.94 2.71 -5.76
C SER A 133 5.07 1.21 -5.60
N GLY A 134 4.44 0.47 -6.52
CA GLY A 134 4.68 -0.96 -6.68
C GLY A 134 5.39 -1.15 -8.01
N ALA A 135 6.57 -1.75 -8.02
CA ALA A 135 7.26 -2.19 -9.23
C ALA A 135 7.39 -3.71 -9.21
N GLY A 136 7.19 -4.36 -10.36
CA GLY A 136 7.22 -5.82 -10.48
C GLY A 136 5.90 -6.50 -10.11
N GLY A 137 5.68 -7.69 -10.67
CA GLY A 137 4.41 -8.41 -10.64
C GLY A 137 4.30 -9.36 -11.83
N ILE A 138 3.27 -10.21 -11.85
CA ILE A 138 3.13 -11.36 -12.77
C ILE A 138 3.29 -10.99 -14.26
N SER A 139 3.07 -9.73 -14.69
CA SER A 139 3.25 -9.36 -16.10
C SER A 139 4.68 -8.89 -16.48
N THR A 140 5.66 -8.89 -15.57
CA THR A 140 7.07 -8.55 -15.89
C THR A 140 8.16 -9.51 -15.47
N GLY A 141 7.85 -10.52 -14.66
CA GLY A 141 8.87 -11.49 -14.23
C GLY A 141 9.95 -10.91 -13.30
N THR A 142 9.69 -9.79 -12.63
CA THR A 142 10.58 -9.21 -11.59
C THR A 142 9.91 -9.17 -10.23
N THR A 143 10.72 -9.22 -9.18
CA THR A 143 10.35 -9.13 -7.76
C THR A 143 9.42 -7.95 -7.49
N TYR A 144 8.29 -8.18 -6.82
CA TYR A 144 7.41 -7.11 -6.34
C TYR A 144 8.13 -6.27 -5.27
N VAL A 145 8.38 -5.00 -5.58
CA VAL A 145 8.89 -4.00 -4.64
C VAL A 145 7.79 -2.97 -4.45
N GLY A 146 7.12 -3.04 -3.30
CA GLY A 146 6.18 -2.03 -2.85
C GLY A 146 6.89 -1.06 -1.91
N THR A 147 7.17 0.16 -2.33
CA THR A 147 7.59 1.21 -1.38
C THR A 147 6.40 2.09 -1.04
N SER A 148 6.11 2.19 0.25
CA SER A 148 5.25 3.26 0.74
C SER A 148 6.05 4.14 1.69
N SER A 149 6.27 5.38 1.26
CA SER A 149 6.83 6.40 2.15
C SER A 149 5.70 7.31 2.59
N ARG A 150 5.49 7.35 3.90
CA ARG A 150 4.70 8.38 4.58
C ARG A 150 5.65 9.50 4.97
N ARG A 151 5.39 10.70 4.46
CA ARG A 151 6.00 11.93 4.98
C ARG A 151 4.87 12.78 5.54
N GLU A 152 4.94 13.05 6.83
CA GLU A 152 3.99 13.90 7.52
C GLU A 152 4.68 15.23 7.85
N LEU A 153 4.05 16.32 7.41
CA LEU A 153 4.43 17.69 7.70
C LEU A 153 3.29 18.30 8.49
N ILE A 154 3.54 18.66 9.74
CA ILE A 154 2.53 19.24 10.61
C ILE A 154 2.80 20.73 10.70
N PHE A 155 1.83 21.56 10.33
CA PHE A 155 1.90 23.01 10.45
C PHE A 155 0.93 23.49 11.52
N ASP A 156 1.40 24.28 12.46
CA ASP A 156 0.59 24.81 13.57
C ASP A 156 -0.27 26.02 13.20
N GLY A 157 -0.05 26.59 12.01
CA GLY A 157 -0.67 27.84 11.55
C GLY A 157 -0.09 29.12 12.17
N ALA A 158 0.87 29.01 13.09
CA ALA A 158 1.55 30.12 13.77
C ALA A 158 3.02 30.29 13.34
N GLY A 159 3.45 29.54 12.32
CA GLY A 159 4.79 29.66 11.72
C GLY A 159 5.77 28.58 12.14
N ASN A 160 5.33 27.55 12.88
CA ASN A 160 6.16 26.40 13.22
C ASN A 160 5.70 25.13 12.50
N PHE A 161 6.64 24.23 12.25
CA PHE A 161 6.37 22.94 11.65
C PHE A 161 7.13 21.82 12.36
N THR A 162 6.61 20.60 12.25
CA THR A 162 7.34 19.37 12.58
C THR A 162 7.31 18.41 11.40
N THR A 163 8.34 17.57 11.31
CA THR A 163 8.42 16.52 10.30
C THR A 163 8.49 15.15 10.95
N ASP A 164 7.60 14.28 10.49
CA ASP A 164 7.66 12.86 10.79
C ASP A 164 7.81 12.10 9.48
N ARG A 165 8.97 11.47 9.30
CA ARG A 165 9.24 10.62 8.14
C ARG A 165 9.12 9.17 8.55
N GLN A 166 8.17 8.47 7.93
CA GLN A 166 8.02 7.02 8.05
C GLN A 166 8.14 6.42 6.64
N SER A 167 9.34 5.96 6.28
CA SER A 167 9.54 5.24 5.01
C SER A 167 9.44 3.74 5.26
N THR A 168 8.54 3.03 4.58
CA THR A 168 8.51 1.56 4.58
C THR A 168 8.84 1.04 3.18
N THR A 169 9.80 0.12 3.12
CA THR A 169 10.19 -0.57 1.90
C THR A 169 9.72 -2.02 2.06
N VAL A 170 8.70 -2.42 1.30
CA VAL A 170 8.27 -3.82 1.17
C VAL A 170 9.01 -4.41 -0.02
N ILE A 171 10.09 -5.13 0.24
CA ILE A 171 10.82 -5.88 -0.78
C ILE A 171 10.32 -7.32 -0.74
N ALA A 172 9.58 -7.76 -1.75
CA ALA A 172 9.35 -9.18 -1.95
C ALA A 172 10.51 -9.76 -2.80
N GLY A 173 11.68 -9.99 -2.20
CA GLY A 173 12.79 -10.71 -2.85
C GLY A 173 14.21 -10.38 -2.38
N ASP A 174 15.01 -11.43 -2.19
CA ASP A 174 16.48 -11.59 -2.10
C ASP A 174 17.37 -10.69 -1.21
N ASN A 175 16.82 -9.72 -0.47
CA ASN A 175 17.40 -9.23 0.80
C ASN A 175 16.29 -8.71 1.73
N ILE A 176 15.83 -9.53 2.70
CA ILE A 176 14.70 -9.15 3.55
C ILE A 176 15.23 -8.24 4.65
N GLY A 177 15.08 -6.95 4.40
CA GLY A 177 15.22 -5.87 5.34
C GLY A 177 14.30 -4.74 4.90
N GLY A 178 13.00 -4.86 5.19
CA GLY A 178 12.10 -3.71 5.20
C GLY A 178 12.44 -2.84 6.41
N GLY A 179 13.52 -2.06 6.30
CA GLY A 179 13.89 -1.10 7.32
C GLY A 179 12.92 0.06 7.29
N THR A 180 12.06 0.19 8.30
CA THR A 180 11.43 1.48 8.59
C THR A 180 12.46 2.36 9.30
N ASN A 181 12.97 3.37 8.60
CA ASN A 181 13.71 4.45 9.25
C ASN A 181 12.66 5.48 9.69
N THR A 182 12.28 5.43 10.97
CA THR A 182 11.61 6.56 11.63
C THR A 182 12.71 7.48 12.14
N LYS A 183 13.10 8.44 11.32
CA LYS A 183 13.80 9.62 11.82
C LYS A 183 12.79 10.76 11.79
N SER A 184 12.51 11.33 12.95
CA SER A 184 12.04 12.72 12.97
C SER A 184 13.21 13.55 12.46
N ASP A 185 13.03 14.27 11.35
CA ASP A 185 14.04 15.20 10.85
C ASP A 185 14.04 16.51 11.70
N GLY A 186 13.25 16.54 12.78
CA GLY A 186 13.09 17.65 13.69
C GLY A 186 11.91 18.56 13.34
N GLY A 187 11.79 19.66 14.07
CA GLY A 187 10.90 20.76 13.79
C GLY A 187 11.66 22.06 13.54
N GLY A 188 10.89 23.13 13.32
CA GLY A 188 11.45 24.46 13.20
C GLY A 188 10.42 25.46 12.71
N LYS A 189 10.89 26.54 12.10
CA LYS A 189 10.06 27.65 11.61
C LYS A 189 9.90 27.59 10.11
N TYR A 190 8.73 27.97 9.60
CA TYR A 190 8.49 28.05 8.17
C TYR A 190 8.08 29.45 7.72
N THR A 191 8.33 29.75 6.45
CA THR A 191 7.74 30.92 5.77
C THR A 191 7.18 30.49 4.43
N LEU A 192 6.08 31.11 4.01
CA LEU A 192 5.47 30.88 2.69
C LEU A 192 5.32 32.21 1.97
N LYS A 193 5.97 32.34 0.81
CA LYS A 193 5.85 33.53 -0.04
C LYS A 193 5.83 33.16 -1.51
N ASP A 194 4.79 33.58 -2.22
CA ASP A 194 4.59 33.39 -3.65
C ASP A 194 4.78 31.92 -4.06
N GLY A 195 4.14 31.02 -3.32
CA GLY A 195 4.24 29.56 -3.50
C GLY A 195 5.60 28.96 -3.16
N VAL A 196 6.50 29.69 -2.50
CA VAL A 196 7.78 29.18 -1.99
C VAL A 196 7.67 28.96 -0.49
N LEU A 197 7.66 27.69 -0.09
CA LEU A 197 7.76 27.28 1.29
C LEU A 197 9.23 27.11 1.67
N GLU A 198 9.65 27.80 2.70
CA GLU A 198 10.96 27.66 3.29
C GLU A 198 10.82 27.04 4.67
N LEU A 199 11.58 25.98 4.92
CA LEU A 199 11.64 25.29 6.21
C LEU A 199 13.02 25.56 6.84
N ASN A 200 13.02 26.22 7.98
CA ASN A 200 14.20 26.51 8.79
C ASN A 200 14.17 25.60 10.02
N TYR A 201 14.97 24.55 10.00
CA TYR A 201 15.01 23.53 11.04
C TYR A 201 15.80 24.03 12.25
N ASP A 202 15.44 23.57 13.44
CA ASP A 202 16.12 23.93 14.70
C ASP A 202 17.60 23.52 14.72
N ASN A 203 17.98 22.53 13.90
CA ASN A 203 19.38 22.11 13.71
C ASN A 203 20.19 23.04 12.77
N GLY A 204 19.61 24.16 12.31
CA GLY A 204 20.25 25.12 11.41
C GLY A 204 20.13 24.79 9.91
N THR A 205 19.54 23.66 9.55
CA THR A 205 19.28 23.29 8.14
C THR A 205 18.18 24.17 7.55
N ARG A 206 18.33 24.57 6.29
CA ARG A 206 17.30 25.31 5.54
C ARG A 206 16.96 24.58 4.25
N THR A 207 15.68 24.35 4.00
CA THR A 207 15.18 23.78 2.74
C THR A 207 14.11 24.65 2.11
N THR A 208 13.98 24.57 0.79
CA THR A 208 13.04 25.38 0.02
C THR A 208 12.26 24.47 -0.93
N HIS A 209 10.95 24.67 -0.95
CA HIS A 209 9.98 23.82 -1.64
C HIS A 209 8.97 24.69 -2.39
N SER A 210 8.40 24.17 -3.49
CA SER A 210 7.15 24.73 -4.00
C SER A 210 6.00 24.27 -3.10
N PHE A 211 5.06 25.17 -2.79
CA PHE A 211 3.91 24.86 -1.92
C PHE A 211 2.64 25.54 -2.40
N PHE A 212 1.57 24.75 -2.51
CA PHE A 212 0.22 25.22 -2.84
C PHE A 212 -0.78 24.46 -2.00
N ALA A 213 -1.84 25.09 -1.52
CA ALA A 213 -2.85 24.39 -0.73
C ALA A 213 -4.25 24.86 -1.10
N SER A 214 -5.22 23.95 -1.02
CA SER A 214 -6.63 24.32 -0.96
C SER A 214 -7.07 24.20 0.49
N ALA A 215 -7.73 25.23 1.03
CA ALA A 215 -8.20 25.23 2.42
C ALA A 215 -9.39 24.27 2.66
N GLY A 216 -9.95 23.67 1.59
CA GLY A 216 -11.21 22.95 1.65
C GLY A 216 -12.41 23.91 1.70
N ASP A 217 -13.59 23.40 1.39
CA ASP A 217 -14.85 24.17 1.33
C ASP A 217 -15.89 23.67 2.37
N GLY A 218 -15.42 23.00 3.42
CA GLY A 218 -16.25 22.37 4.44
C GLY A 218 -16.85 21.03 4.02
N LYS A 219 -16.85 20.68 2.72
CA LYS A 219 -17.22 19.34 2.21
C LYS A 219 -16.00 18.57 1.71
N ALA A 220 -15.00 19.25 1.17
CA ALA A 220 -13.69 18.71 0.85
C ALA A 220 -12.67 19.11 1.92
N LYS A 221 -11.82 18.17 2.33
CA LYS A 221 -10.70 18.44 3.25
C LYS A 221 -9.67 19.36 2.60
N ALA A 222 -8.91 20.07 3.42
CA ALA A 222 -7.74 20.79 2.92
C ALA A 222 -6.74 19.82 2.28
N MET A 223 -6.10 20.27 1.21
CA MET A 223 -5.12 19.50 0.41
C MET A 223 -3.91 20.38 0.17
N ALA A 224 -2.73 19.79 0.05
CA ALA A 224 -1.52 20.52 -0.30
C ALA A 224 -0.72 19.84 -1.40
N VAL A 225 0.05 20.64 -2.11
CA VAL A 225 1.04 20.23 -3.09
C VAL A 225 2.37 20.73 -2.61
N ILE A 226 3.35 19.82 -2.48
CA ILE A 226 4.72 20.17 -2.11
C ILE A 226 5.65 19.55 -3.14
N ASP A 227 6.42 20.37 -3.87
CA ASP A 227 7.34 19.90 -4.93
C ASP A 227 6.67 19.00 -5.97
N GLY A 228 5.42 19.32 -6.35
CA GLY A 228 4.63 18.53 -7.29
C GLY A 228 4.06 17.21 -6.73
N SER A 229 4.22 16.95 -5.42
CA SER A 229 3.64 15.79 -4.73
C SER A 229 2.36 16.19 -3.98
N PHE A 230 1.33 15.33 -3.99
CA PHE A 230 -0.01 15.63 -3.46
C PHE A 230 -0.20 15.07 -2.04
N TYR A 231 -0.52 15.94 -1.09
CA TYR A 231 -0.67 15.68 0.33
C TYR A 231 -2.14 15.85 0.74
N PHE A 232 -2.64 14.93 1.56
CA PHE A 232 -3.98 15.02 2.15
C PHE A 232 -3.88 15.42 3.62
N MET A 233 -4.76 16.31 4.08
CA MET A 233 -4.85 16.63 5.50
C MET A 233 -5.52 15.48 6.27
N ASN A 234 -4.88 15.02 7.34
CA ASN A 234 -5.44 14.00 8.24
C ASN A 234 -6.63 14.57 9.04
N ASP A 235 -7.59 13.72 9.41
CA ASP A 235 -8.75 14.16 10.20
C ASP A 235 -8.33 14.60 11.61
N GLU A 236 -8.82 15.75 12.08
CA GLU A 236 -8.64 16.24 13.46
C GLU A 236 -9.14 15.24 14.53
N SER A 237 -9.96 14.24 14.15
CA SER A 237 -10.35 13.12 15.01
C SER A 237 -9.23 12.10 15.27
N GLU A 238 -8.12 12.16 14.52
CA GLU A 238 -6.89 11.45 14.86
C GLU A 238 -5.96 12.28 15.77
N GLU A 239 -6.14 13.61 15.85
CA GLU A 239 -5.31 14.52 16.63
C GLU A 239 -5.64 14.45 18.14
N SER A 240 -6.91 14.21 18.48
CA SER A 240 -7.36 14.00 19.87
C SER A 240 -6.92 12.65 20.45
N ASN A 241 -6.51 11.68 19.63
CA ASN A 241 -5.94 10.40 20.07
C ASN A 241 -4.40 10.39 20.14
N ARG A 242 -3.70 11.39 19.58
CA ARG A 242 -2.23 11.39 19.52
C ARG A 242 -1.54 12.25 20.57
N LEU A 243 -2.22 13.24 21.14
CA LEU A 243 -1.70 14.05 22.26
C LEU A 243 -2.06 13.49 23.65
N SER A 244 -2.71 12.33 23.73
CA SER A 244 -3.00 11.65 25.00
C SER A 244 -2.97 10.12 24.88
N SER A 245 -1.87 9.58 24.35
CA SER A 245 -1.64 8.14 24.41
C SER A 245 -0.18 7.89 24.71
N ASN A 246 0.17 8.05 25.98
CA ASN A 246 1.26 7.33 26.63
C ASN A 246 0.91 5.82 26.73
N THR A 247 0.25 5.27 25.70
CA THR A 247 -0.15 3.85 25.66
C THR A 247 1.07 3.08 25.20
N LYS A 248 1.83 2.62 26.19
CA LYS A 248 2.88 1.63 26.01
C LYS A 248 2.41 0.56 25.02
N LEU A 249 3.15 0.37 23.93
CA LEU A 249 2.87 -0.73 23.00
C LEU A 249 2.82 -2.05 23.78
N PRO A 250 1.91 -2.97 23.43
CA PRO A 250 1.95 -4.29 24.03
C PRO A 250 3.29 -4.94 23.71
N THR A 251 3.86 -5.61 24.70
CA THR A 251 5.03 -6.45 24.54
C THR A 251 4.71 -7.64 23.63
N ALA A 252 5.72 -8.24 23.00
CA ALA A 252 5.50 -9.42 22.16
C ALA A 252 4.89 -10.58 22.96
N LYS A 253 5.22 -10.70 24.25
CA LYS A 253 4.59 -11.66 25.18
C LYS A 253 3.09 -11.39 25.38
N GLU A 254 2.69 -10.13 25.56
CA GLU A 254 1.28 -9.76 25.66
C GLU A 254 0.53 -10.05 24.35
N ILE A 255 1.13 -9.71 23.21
CA ILE A 255 0.57 -10.05 21.89
C ILE A 255 0.42 -11.56 21.73
N PHE A 256 1.45 -12.34 22.03
CA PHE A 256 1.40 -13.80 21.92
C PHE A 256 0.30 -14.40 22.78
N THR A 257 0.11 -13.86 23.99
CA THR A 257 -0.97 -14.26 24.90
C THR A 257 -2.36 -13.99 24.29
N GLN A 258 -2.55 -12.81 23.69
CA GLN A 258 -3.82 -12.47 23.00
C GLN A 258 -4.05 -13.32 21.76
N LEU A 259 -3.00 -13.58 20.97
CA LEU A 259 -3.08 -14.45 19.80
C LEU A 259 -3.50 -15.86 20.20
N ARG A 260 -2.85 -16.46 21.21
CA ARG A 260 -3.22 -17.78 21.70
C ARG A 260 -4.67 -17.83 22.18
N LYS A 261 -5.13 -16.80 22.89
CA LYS A 261 -6.54 -16.69 23.30
C LYS A 261 -7.50 -16.70 22.09
N SER A 262 -7.15 -16.01 21.01
CA SER A 262 -7.98 -15.89 19.81
C SER A 262 -7.90 -17.09 18.86
N TYR A 263 -6.83 -17.89 18.93
CA TYR A 263 -6.52 -18.92 17.94
C TYR A 263 -6.57 -20.37 18.46
N GLY A 264 -6.81 -20.59 19.75
CA GLY A 264 -7.13 -21.91 20.30
C GLY A 264 -6.35 -22.30 21.56
N GLY A 265 -5.30 -21.56 21.91
CA GLY A 265 -4.51 -21.74 23.12
C GLY A 265 -4.07 -23.19 23.30
N LYS A 266 -4.57 -23.84 24.37
CA LYS A 266 -4.31 -25.25 24.68
C LYS A 266 -4.61 -26.20 23.51
N ALA A 267 -5.65 -25.92 22.72
CA ALA A 267 -6.01 -26.75 21.56
C ALA A 267 -4.89 -26.78 20.51
N LEU A 268 -4.14 -25.69 20.33
CA LEU A 268 -2.98 -25.64 19.44
C LEU A 268 -1.84 -26.55 19.93
N ASP A 269 -1.62 -26.59 21.25
CA ASP A 269 -0.55 -27.39 21.84
C ASP A 269 -0.86 -28.89 21.72
N ASP A 270 -2.15 -29.24 21.76
CA ASP A 270 -2.66 -30.61 21.64
C ASP A 270 -2.70 -31.14 20.20
N VAL A 271 -2.32 -30.32 19.20
CA VAL A 271 -2.17 -30.79 17.82
C VAL A 271 -0.96 -31.70 17.70
N LYS A 272 -1.22 -32.97 17.37
CA LYS A 272 -0.21 -34.01 17.12
C LYS A 272 -0.02 -34.25 15.64
N ARG A 273 -1.10 -34.14 14.88
CA ARG A 273 -1.15 -34.42 13.45
C ARG A 273 -2.33 -33.69 12.82
N TYR A 274 -2.24 -33.43 11.52
CA TYR A 274 -3.37 -32.89 10.78
C TYR A 274 -3.28 -33.19 9.29
N THR A 275 -4.44 -33.32 8.65
CA THR A 275 -4.56 -33.39 7.19
C THR A 275 -5.18 -32.10 6.67
N VAL A 276 -4.66 -31.60 5.55
CA VAL A 276 -5.22 -30.43 4.85
C VAL A 276 -5.55 -30.82 3.42
N ASN A 277 -6.79 -30.57 2.99
CA ASN A 277 -7.13 -30.57 1.58
C ASN A 277 -7.22 -29.13 1.07
N ALA A 278 -6.45 -28.81 0.04
CA ALA A 278 -6.40 -27.47 -0.52
C ALA A 278 -6.43 -27.49 -2.05
N GLU A 279 -6.70 -26.34 -2.64
CA GLU A 279 -6.65 -26.14 -4.09
C GLU A 279 -5.94 -24.84 -4.45
N PHE A 280 -5.16 -24.89 -5.52
CA PHE A 280 -4.53 -23.74 -6.14
C PHE A 280 -4.26 -24.02 -7.63
N ASN A 281 -4.49 -23.05 -8.53
CA ASN A 281 -4.17 -23.16 -9.96
C ASN A 281 -4.65 -24.47 -10.65
N GLY A 282 -5.83 -25.00 -10.27
CA GLY A 282 -6.35 -26.27 -10.80
C GLY A 282 -5.67 -27.53 -10.25
N ILE A 283 -4.79 -27.39 -9.26
CA ILE A 283 -4.13 -28.47 -8.52
C ILE A 283 -4.88 -28.68 -7.21
N LYS A 284 -5.25 -29.93 -6.92
CA LYS A 284 -5.67 -30.37 -5.60
C LYS A 284 -4.43 -30.81 -4.82
N LEU A 285 -4.25 -30.28 -3.62
CA LEU A 285 -3.23 -30.66 -2.66
C LEU A 285 -3.88 -31.42 -1.51
N ILE A 286 -3.28 -32.54 -1.13
CA ILE A 286 -3.52 -33.20 0.15
C ILE A 286 -2.21 -33.18 0.93
N SER A 287 -2.20 -32.56 2.11
CA SER A 287 -1.03 -32.45 2.97
C SER A 287 -1.28 -33.20 4.27
N TYR A 288 -0.49 -34.25 4.51
CA TYR A 288 -0.51 -35.04 5.74
C TYR A 288 0.66 -34.59 6.61
N ASN A 289 0.38 -34.11 7.81
CA ASN A 289 1.37 -33.52 8.71
C ASN A 289 1.37 -34.29 10.03
N ASP A 290 2.51 -34.87 10.38
CA ASP A 290 2.74 -35.64 11.59
C ASP A 290 3.76 -34.88 12.45
N LEU A 291 3.25 -34.05 13.36
CA LEU A 291 4.10 -33.18 14.20
C LEU A 291 4.85 -34.00 15.25
N GLU A 292 4.22 -35.04 15.82
CA GLU A 292 4.89 -35.96 16.74
C GLU A 292 6.03 -36.73 16.05
N GLY A 293 5.77 -37.22 14.83
CA GLY A 293 6.76 -37.91 14.01
C GLY A 293 7.72 -36.99 13.24
N LYS A 294 7.60 -35.66 13.40
CA LYS A 294 8.37 -34.62 12.70
C LYS A 294 8.50 -34.86 11.21
N ARG A 295 7.38 -35.19 10.56
CA ARG A 295 7.36 -35.52 9.14
C ARG A 295 6.08 -35.04 8.49
N PHE A 296 6.14 -34.81 7.19
CA PHE A 296 4.95 -34.53 6.40
C PHE A 296 5.03 -35.21 5.04
N ARG A 297 3.87 -35.26 4.39
CA ARG A 297 3.73 -35.70 3.02
C ARG A 297 2.73 -34.82 2.28
N ASN A 298 3.13 -34.28 1.15
CA ASN A 298 2.27 -33.53 0.25
C ASN A 298 2.02 -34.35 -1.01
N GLU A 299 0.76 -34.47 -1.42
CA GLU A 299 0.34 -35.12 -2.65
C GLU A 299 -0.44 -34.10 -3.49
N MET A 300 0.00 -33.88 -4.74
CA MET A 300 -0.62 -32.93 -5.65
C MET A 300 -1.22 -33.66 -6.85
N TYR A 301 -2.46 -33.32 -7.16
CA TYR A 301 -3.23 -33.91 -8.24
C TYR A 301 -3.66 -32.84 -9.23
N GLN A 302 -3.50 -33.13 -10.51
CA GLN A 302 -4.03 -32.32 -11.61
C GLN A 302 -4.99 -33.19 -12.41
N ASN A 303 -6.23 -32.73 -12.56
CA ASN A 303 -7.30 -33.49 -13.25
C ASN A 303 -7.44 -34.93 -12.72
N GLY A 304 -7.35 -35.11 -11.40
CA GLY A 304 -7.44 -36.42 -10.73
C GLY A 304 -6.19 -37.29 -10.82
N LYS A 305 -5.17 -36.90 -11.61
CA LYS A 305 -3.91 -37.64 -11.72
C LYS A 305 -2.89 -37.11 -10.73
N LEU A 306 -2.24 -38.01 -9.98
CA LEU A 306 -1.12 -37.67 -9.11
C LEU A 306 0.08 -37.18 -9.94
N ILE A 307 0.55 -35.96 -9.69
CA ILE A 307 1.64 -35.32 -10.44
C ILE A 307 2.88 -35.08 -9.59
N VAL A 308 2.72 -34.87 -8.27
CA VAL A 308 3.81 -34.65 -7.32
C VAL A 308 3.51 -35.34 -6.00
N VAL A 309 4.55 -35.94 -5.43
CA VAL A 309 4.60 -36.35 -4.02
C VAL A 309 5.87 -35.79 -3.40
N GLU A 310 5.75 -35.14 -2.26
CA GLU A 310 6.90 -34.73 -1.44
C GLU A 310 6.73 -35.38 -0.07
N GLN A 311 7.76 -36.06 0.43
CA GLN A 311 7.77 -36.64 1.77
C GLN A 311 9.08 -36.29 2.46
N ILE A 312 9.00 -35.66 3.62
CA ILE A 312 10.14 -35.19 4.39
C ILE A 312 9.94 -35.58 5.86
N GLY A 313 11.01 -36.07 6.49
CA GLY A 313 11.11 -36.29 7.93
C GLY A 313 12.37 -35.64 8.51
N GLU A 314 12.74 -36.03 9.73
CA GLU A 314 13.83 -35.41 10.50
C GLU A 314 15.20 -35.54 9.82
N ASP A 315 15.49 -36.69 9.18
CA ASP A 315 16.79 -36.99 8.58
C ASP A 315 16.89 -36.69 7.08
N GLY A 316 15.81 -36.16 6.47
CA GLY A 316 15.78 -35.85 5.05
C GLY A 316 14.45 -36.17 4.38
N GLY A 317 14.45 -36.21 3.05
CA GLY A 317 13.24 -36.48 2.30
C GLY A 317 13.46 -36.60 0.80
N TRP A 318 12.37 -36.87 0.09
CA TRP A 318 12.36 -37.03 -1.35
C TRP A 318 11.14 -36.36 -1.96
N GLN A 319 11.29 -35.99 -3.23
CA GLN A 319 10.22 -35.51 -4.08
C GLN A 319 10.13 -36.40 -5.31
N TRP A 320 8.93 -36.84 -5.63
CA TRP A 320 8.58 -37.48 -6.88
C TRP A 320 7.77 -36.49 -7.71
N THR A 321 8.17 -36.29 -8.97
CA THR A 321 7.46 -35.43 -9.93
C THR A 321 7.38 -36.16 -11.26
N GLN A 322 6.15 -36.45 -11.72
CA GLN A 322 5.87 -37.05 -13.03
C GLN A 322 6.78 -38.25 -13.39
N GLY A 323 6.98 -39.18 -12.47
CA GLY A 323 7.76 -40.40 -12.70
C GLY A 323 9.25 -40.31 -12.30
N LYS A 324 9.75 -39.13 -11.91
CA LYS A 324 11.13 -38.94 -11.46
C LYS A 324 11.18 -38.68 -9.96
N LYS A 325 11.94 -39.50 -9.23
CA LYS A 325 12.20 -39.33 -7.80
C LYS A 325 13.57 -38.70 -7.60
N ALA A 326 13.67 -37.71 -6.72
CA ALA A 326 14.91 -37.05 -6.34
C ALA A 326 14.91 -36.77 -4.82
N SER A 327 16.09 -36.74 -4.22
CA SER A 327 16.25 -36.29 -2.84
C SER A 327 15.94 -34.80 -2.72
N VAL A 328 15.34 -34.40 -1.61
CA VAL A 328 15.08 -32.99 -1.30
C VAL A 328 16.40 -32.29 -0.96
N ASN A 329 16.58 -31.07 -1.45
CA ASN A 329 17.79 -30.30 -1.19
C ASN A 329 17.82 -29.72 0.24
N LYS A 330 19.01 -29.29 0.69
CA LYS A 330 19.21 -28.76 2.04
C LYS A 330 18.37 -27.52 2.36
N ASP A 331 18.17 -26.65 1.38
CA ASP A 331 17.38 -25.41 1.56
C ASP A 331 15.93 -25.74 1.89
N ARG A 332 15.34 -26.71 1.19
CA ARG A 332 13.96 -27.15 1.45
C ARG A 332 13.83 -27.84 2.80
N LEU A 333 14.80 -28.67 3.21
CA LEU A 333 14.84 -29.25 4.55
C LEU A 333 14.91 -28.16 5.64
N MET A 334 15.65 -27.09 5.40
CA MET A 334 15.74 -25.95 6.31
C MET A 334 14.40 -25.21 6.42
N VAL A 335 13.73 -24.94 5.29
CA VAL A 335 12.39 -24.34 5.29
C VAL A 335 11.43 -25.15 6.14
N VAL A 336 11.38 -26.46 5.93
CA VAL A 336 10.48 -27.37 6.68
C VAL A 336 10.75 -27.31 8.18
N LYS A 337 12.03 -27.35 8.58
CA LYS A 337 12.42 -27.31 10.00
C LYS A 337 11.88 -26.08 10.73
N TYR A 338 11.82 -24.93 10.06
CA TYR A 338 11.46 -23.65 10.69
C TYR A 338 10.08 -23.13 10.28
N ASN A 339 9.37 -23.78 9.35
CA ASN A 339 8.08 -23.31 8.86
C ASN A 339 7.02 -23.25 9.96
N ASP A 340 7.15 -24.04 11.03
CA ASP A 340 6.20 -24.03 12.14
C ASP A 340 6.32 -22.81 13.06
N HIS A 341 7.32 -21.93 12.85
CA HIS A 341 7.39 -20.64 13.56
C HIS A 341 6.45 -19.56 12.98
N ILE A 342 5.75 -19.84 11.88
CA ILE A 342 4.77 -18.94 11.26
C ILE A 342 3.38 -19.56 11.20
N GLY A 343 2.42 -18.80 10.67
CA GLY A 343 1.02 -19.20 10.58
C GLY A 343 0.39 -19.39 11.95
N VAL A 344 -0.70 -20.14 11.97
CA VAL A 344 -1.43 -20.43 13.22
C VAL A 344 -0.66 -21.39 14.13
N LEU A 345 0.11 -22.33 13.55
CA LEU A 345 0.91 -23.30 14.32
C LEU A 345 2.11 -22.65 15.04
N GLY A 346 2.63 -21.52 14.54
CA GLY A 346 3.63 -20.72 15.25
C GLY A 346 3.15 -20.09 16.55
N LEU A 347 1.87 -20.24 16.90
CA LEU A 347 1.30 -19.83 18.17
C LEU A 347 1.33 -20.94 19.25
N ARG A 348 1.88 -22.12 18.97
CA ARG A 348 2.06 -23.20 19.96
C ARG A 348 3.04 -22.78 21.06
N ASP A 349 2.83 -23.27 22.27
CA ASP A 349 3.56 -22.81 23.47
C ASP A 349 5.08 -23.07 23.37
N GLU A 350 5.47 -24.13 22.67
CA GLU A 350 6.88 -24.44 22.40
C GLU A 350 7.63 -23.32 21.66
N PHE A 351 6.92 -22.47 20.90
CA PHE A 351 7.50 -21.33 20.18
C PHE A 351 7.40 -20.01 20.94
N ALA A 352 6.75 -20.00 22.11
CA ALA A 352 6.49 -18.79 22.91
C ALA A 352 7.77 -18.02 23.26
N SER A 353 8.85 -18.74 23.57
CA SER A 353 10.13 -18.14 23.97
C SER A 353 10.74 -17.30 22.85
N ALA A 354 10.71 -17.81 21.60
CA ALA A 354 11.21 -17.08 20.44
C ALA A 354 10.32 -15.87 20.12
N PHE A 355 9.01 -16.07 20.03
CA PHE A 355 8.06 -15.01 19.72
C PHE A 355 8.11 -13.88 20.76
N SER A 356 8.16 -14.22 22.05
CA SER A 356 8.13 -13.25 23.15
C SER A 356 9.37 -12.36 23.22
N LYS A 357 10.48 -12.77 22.59
CA LYS A 357 11.69 -11.94 22.40
C LYS A 357 11.57 -11.00 21.19
N GLY A 358 10.45 -11.07 20.47
CA GLY A 358 10.19 -10.27 19.29
C GLY A 358 10.06 -8.78 19.60
N VAL A 359 10.37 -7.98 18.58
CA VAL A 359 10.20 -6.53 18.59
C VAL A 359 8.81 -6.21 18.06
N VAL A 360 8.01 -5.53 18.88
CA VAL A 360 6.67 -5.06 18.51
C VAL A 360 6.74 -3.67 17.89
N LYS A 361 5.99 -3.47 16.81
CA LYS A 361 5.78 -2.16 16.19
C LYS A 361 4.29 -1.91 15.96
N ALA A 362 3.86 -0.65 16.05
CA ALA A 362 2.53 -0.26 15.59
C ALA A 362 2.49 -0.24 14.06
N THR A 363 1.35 -0.65 13.49
CA THR A 363 1.00 -0.49 12.07
C THR A 363 -0.25 0.38 11.98
N SER A 364 -0.63 0.85 10.78
CA SER A 364 -1.86 1.65 10.61
C SER A 364 -3.10 0.94 11.15
N ASN A 365 -3.11 -0.40 11.05
CA ASN A 365 -4.27 -1.23 11.33
C ASN A 365 -4.09 -2.13 12.56
N GLY A 366 -2.96 -2.06 13.28
CA GLY A 366 -2.69 -2.93 14.43
C GLY A 366 -1.20 -2.98 14.80
N TYR A 367 -0.63 -4.18 14.76
CA TYR A 367 0.73 -4.46 15.26
C TYR A 367 1.53 -5.31 14.28
N SER A 368 2.85 -5.22 14.33
CA SER A 368 3.74 -6.27 13.80
C SER A 368 4.69 -6.76 14.88
N VAL A 369 5.03 -8.05 14.82
CA VAL A 369 5.97 -8.70 15.74
C VAL A 369 7.05 -9.36 14.92
N ASN A 370 8.28 -8.89 15.06
CA ASN A 370 9.45 -9.40 14.35
C ASN A 370 10.37 -10.16 15.31
N PHE A 371 10.75 -11.39 14.99
CA PHE A 371 11.65 -12.19 15.83
C PHE A 371 12.58 -13.06 14.99
N GLN A 372 13.57 -13.67 15.65
CA GLN A 372 14.59 -14.50 15.01
C GLN A 372 14.76 -15.83 15.74
N VAL A 373 15.05 -16.88 14.96
CA VAL A 373 15.43 -18.21 15.46
C VAL A 373 16.57 -18.73 14.61
N ASP A 374 17.72 -19.02 15.23
CA ASP A 374 18.91 -19.56 14.56
C ASP A 374 19.34 -18.78 13.30
N GLY A 375 19.22 -17.45 13.35
CA GLY A 375 19.55 -16.55 12.24
C GLY A 375 18.46 -16.40 11.17
N ASN A 376 17.37 -17.17 11.26
CA ASN A 376 16.18 -17.04 10.41
C ASN A 376 15.25 -15.98 10.99
N ARG A 377 14.53 -15.28 10.10
CA ARG A 377 13.67 -14.13 10.46
C ARG A 377 12.21 -14.45 10.23
N PHE A 378 11.37 -14.01 11.15
CA PHE A 378 9.92 -14.21 11.11
C PHE A 378 9.21 -12.92 11.50
N GLU A 379 8.09 -12.66 10.87
CA GLU A 379 7.22 -11.52 11.18
C GLU A 379 5.76 -11.93 11.16
N TYR A 380 5.00 -11.53 12.17
CA TYR A 380 3.54 -11.52 12.15
C TYR A 380 3.03 -10.10 11.99
N VAL A 381 1.98 -9.91 11.19
CA VAL A 381 1.24 -8.65 11.08
C VAL A 381 -0.20 -8.91 11.49
N LEU A 382 -0.67 -8.07 12.41
CA LEU A 382 -1.93 -8.24 13.13
C LEU A 382 -2.77 -6.97 13.01
N ASP A 383 -4.09 -7.12 13.07
CA ASP A 383 -4.97 -5.99 13.30
C ASP A 383 -5.00 -5.55 14.79
N ARG A 384 -5.73 -4.47 15.10
CA ARG A 384 -5.90 -3.97 16.49
C ARG A 384 -6.60 -4.97 17.42
N ASN A 385 -7.30 -5.96 16.86
CA ASN A 385 -8.00 -7.02 17.59
C ASN A 385 -7.14 -8.30 17.70
N TYR A 386 -5.85 -8.23 17.39
CA TYR A 386 -4.93 -9.37 17.40
C TYR A 386 -5.36 -10.50 16.46
N ILE A 387 -5.97 -10.17 15.33
CA ILE A 387 -6.20 -11.11 14.23
C ILE A 387 -5.00 -11.08 13.30
N ILE A 388 -4.48 -12.26 12.95
CA ILE A 388 -3.39 -12.40 11.98
C ILE A 388 -3.91 -12.00 10.61
N LEU A 389 -3.30 -10.97 10.04
CA LEU A 389 -3.53 -10.50 8.67
C LEU A 389 -2.55 -11.17 7.71
N SER A 390 -1.29 -11.26 8.11
CA SER A 390 -0.21 -11.86 7.33
C SER A 390 0.93 -12.33 8.22
N ASP A 391 1.79 -13.17 7.65
CA ASP A 391 3.14 -13.41 8.17
C ASP A 391 4.18 -13.44 7.04
N ASN A 392 5.43 -13.29 7.43
CA ASN A 392 6.57 -13.31 6.53
C ASN A 392 7.71 -14.11 7.15
N TYR A 393 8.52 -14.75 6.31
CA TYR A 393 9.77 -15.36 6.76
C TYR A 393 10.92 -15.18 5.78
N GLN A 394 12.14 -15.21 6.33
CA GLN A 394 13.36 -15.55 5.63
C GLN A 394 14.03 -16.73 6.35
N ILE A 395 14.06 -17.88 5.69
CA ILE A 395 14.73 -19.09 6.17
C ILE A 395 15.86 -19.42 5.19
N GLY A 396 17.11 -19.23 5.62
CA GLY A 396 18.26 -19.26 4.71
C GLY A 396 18.09 -18.31 3.51
N ALA A 397 18.15 -18.86 2.30
CA ALA A 397 17.89 -18.14 1.05
C ALA A 397 16.40 -18.01 0.73
N SER A 398 15.53 -18.84 1.31
CA SER A 398 14.10 -18.87 1.02
C SER A 398 13.34 -17.76 1.72
N LYS A 399 12.35 -17.20 1.02
CA LYS A 399 11.59 -16.01 1.42
C LYS A 399 10.14 -16.20 1.05
N GLN A 400 9.23 -15.86 1.95
CA GLN A 400 7.80 -15.90 1.65
C GLN A 400 7.04 -14.89 2.49
N ALA A 401 6.00 -14.33 1.89
CA ALA A 401 4.96 -13.57 2.55
C ALA A 401 3.62 -14.28 2.35
N ASN A 402 2.84 -14.41 3.42
CA ASN A 402 1.53 -15.04 3.44
C ASN A 402 0.48 -14.06 3.91
N THR A 403 -0.64 -13.94 3.20
CA THR A 403 -1.82 -13.19 3.67
C THR A 403 -2.97 -14.14 3.93
N TYR A 404 -3.65 -13.95 5.05
CA TYR A 404 -4.68 -14.84 5.54
C TYR A 404 -6.07 -14.21 5.47
N SER A 405 -7.05 -15.03 5.12
CA SER A 405 -8.44 -14.61 5.05
C SER A 405 -9.38 -15.82 5.19
N ASN A 406 -10.68 -15.55 5.31
CA ASN A 406 -11.71 -16.58 5.47
C ASN A 406 -11.43 -17.49 6.68
N ASN A 407 -11.19 -16.89 7.85
CA ASN A 407 -10.89 -17.66 9.06
C ASN A 407 -12.12 -18.46 9.52
N LYS A 408 -11.93 -19.74 9.85
CA LYS A 408 -12.94 -20.61 10.45
C LYS A 408 -12.37 -21.35 11.65
N THR A 409 -13.23 -21.79 12.55
CA THR A 409 -12.82 -22.60 13.71
C THR A 409 -13.01 -24.08 13.40
N ILE A 410 -11.98 -24.88 13.62
CA ILE A 410 -11.98 -26.35 13.49
C ILE A 410 -11.36 -26.91 14.77
N ASP A 411 -12.06 -27.81 15.46
CA ASP A 411 -11.58 -28.44 16.70
C ASP A 411 -11.02 -27.46 17.73
N GLY A 412 -11.69 -26.30 17.87
CA GLY A 412 -11.30 -25.24 18.81
C GLY A 412 -10.15 -24.34 18.33
N ILE A 413 -9.64 -24.53 17.12
CA ILE A 413 -8.52 -23.78 16.53
C ILE A 413 -9.02 -22.90 15.38
N LYS A 414 -8.66 -21.62 15.41
CA LYS A 414 -9.03 -20.68 14.33
C LYS A 414 -8.01 -20.75 13.20
N MET A 415 -8.40 -21.28 12.05
CA MET A 415 -7.52 -21.49 10.89
C MET A 415 -7.97 -20.65 9.68
N PRO A 416 -7.04 -20.12 8.88
CA PRO A 416 -7.37 -19.48 7.61
C PRO A 416 -7.81 -20.50 6.57
N PHE A 417 -8.91 -20.25 5.86
CA PHE A 417 -9.35 -21.06 4.71
C PHE A 417 -8.93 -20.49 3.35
N LYS A 418 -8.21 -19.37 3.35
CA LYS A 418 -7.57 -18.83 2.15
C LYS A 418 -6.26 -18.16 2.51
N THR A 419 -5.18 -18.63 1.87
CA THR A 419 -3.84 -18.06 1.96
C THR A 419 -3.42 -17.55 0.59
N ILE A 420 -2.85 -16.35 0.54
CA ILE A 420 -2.12 -15.85 -0.62
C ILE A 420 -0.65 -15.87 -0.24
N ALA A 421 0.15 -16.71 -0.89
CA ALA A 421 1.58 -16.82 -0.66
C ALA A 421 2.37 -16.23 -1.84
N THR A 422 3.48 -15.55 -1.55
CA THR A 422 4.40 -15.04 -2.58
C THR A 422 5.83 -15.05 -2.07
N ASP A 423 6.77 -15.44 -2.92
CA ASP A 423 8.22 -15.26 -2.73
C ASP A 423 8.72 -13.95 -3.38
N GLY A 424 7.78 -13.16 -3.92
CA GLY A 424 7.99 -11.95 -4.68
C GLY A 424 8.16 -12.11 -6.18
N LYS A 425 8.52 -13.30 -6.65
CA LYS A 425 8.60 -13.66 -8.09
C LYS A 425 7.33 -14.38 -8.53
N THR A 426 6.87 -15.31 -7.71
CA THR A 426 5.68 -16.13 -7.89
C THR A 426 4.65 -15.82 -6.82
N LYS A 427 3.38 -15.94 -7.19
CA LYS A 427 2.24 -15.75 -6.30
C LYS A 427 1.28 -16.90 -6.49
N VAL A 428 0.83 -17.47 -5.38
CA VAL A 428 -0.16 -18.56 -5.36
C VAL A 428 -1.29 -18.20 -4.41
N THR A 429 -2.52 -18.47 -4.83
CA THR A 429 -3.69 -18.39 -3.95
C THR A 429 -4.10 -19.82 -3.63
N ILE A 430 -4.00 -20.17 -2.35
CA ILE A 430 -4.35 -21.48 -1.81
C ILE A 430 -5.71 -21.33 -1.12
N THR A 431 -6.67 -22.14 -1.55
CA THR A 431 -7.98 -22.25 -0.89
C THR A 431 -8.04 -23.58 -0.17
N TYR A 432 -8.22 -23.56 1.14
CA TYR A 432 -8.39 -24.78 1.92
C TYR A 432 -9.86 -25.21 1.85
N ARG A 433 -10.08 -26.49 1.57
CA ARG A 433 -11.42 -27.10 1.45
C ARG A 433 -11.84 -27.69 2.79
N ASP A 434 -10.94 -28.43 3.40
CA ASP A 434 -11.11 -29.03 4.72
C ASP A 434 -9.75 -29.15 5.44
N MET A 435 -9.83 -29.31 6.76
CA MET A 435 -8.71 -29.74 7.58
C MET A 435 -9.24 -30.73 8.62
N ASP A 436 -8.50 -31.79 8.88
CA ASP A 436 -8.80 -32.81 9.88
C ASP A 436 -7.69 -32.79 10.92
N ILE A 437 -8.01 -32.35 12.15
CA ILE A 437 -7.04 -32.17 13.23
C ILE A 437 -7.07 -33.41 14.13
N ASN A 438 -5.89 -33.98 14.39
CA ASN A 438 -5.70 -35.21 15.15
C ASN A 438 -6.39 -36.47 14.61
N GLY A 439 -7.06 -36.38 13.46
CA GLY A 439 -7.55 -37.53 12.70
C GLY A 439 -6.43 -38.42 12.16
N PRO A 440 -6.76 -39.67 11.77
CA PRO A 440 -5.78 -40.60 11.22
C PRO A 440 -5.20 -40.11 9.89
N LEU A 441 -3.88 -40.12 9.75
CA LEU A 441 -3.21 -39.77 8.50
C LEU A 441 -3.36 -40.92 7.50
N LYS A 442 -4.30 -40.78 6.56
CA LYS A 442 -4.62 -41.78 5.54
C LYS A 442 -3.63 -41.74 4.38
N THR A 443 -2.36 -42.02 4.66
CA THR A 443 -1.31 -42.03 3.65
C THR A 443 -0.33 -43.18 3.87
N ASP A 444 0.33 -43.59 2.78
CA ASP A 444 1.39 -44.59 2.87
C ASP A 444 2.72 -43.92 3.20
N TRP A 445 3.20 -44.16 4.42
CA TRP A 445 4.48 -43.67 4.90
C TRP A 445 5.67 -44.51 4.40
N LYS A 446 5.43 -45.66 3.75
CA LYS A 446 6.49 -46.53 3.25
C LYS A 446 7.22 -45.86 2.07
N GLU A 447 8.38 -45.30 2.40
CA GLU A 447 9.69 -45.41 1.72
C GLU A 447 10.69 -44.52 2.47
N LEU A 448 11.15 -45.06 3.61
CA LEU A 448 12.38 -44.70 4.34
C LEU A 448 13.23 -45.98 4.47
N ARG A 449 13.71 -46.53 3.34
CA ARG A 449 14.88 -47.41 3.25
C ARG A 449 15.54 -47.21 1.89
#